data_AF-A0A0A2VHE9-F1
#
_entry.id   AF-A0A0A2VHE9-F1
#
_cell.length_a   1.000
_cell.length_b   1.000
_cell.length_c   1.000
_cell.angle_alpha   90.00
_cell.angle_beta   90.00
_cell.angle_gamma   90.00
#
_symmetry.space_group_name_H-M   'P 1'
#
loop_
_entity.id
_entity.type
_entity.pdbx_description
1 polymer ?
#
loop_
_entity_poly.entity_id
_entity_poly.type
_entity_poly.pdbx_seq_one_letter_code
_entity_poly.pdbx_strand_id
1 'polypeptide(L)'
;MARSRHDGRVGARGKLPVLSVLLSSSVPNAEKSLVLIQAARAMNLLLETERDALLRYYHVRDAKLALGSALLKRLVIAQHVPGVAWDAATAVRDPHTKPVFYHPAGSPTRQPLLFNVSHQAGLVALLAARGAPDGTQLGVDVVCPGERRARDLEALRTDGWANAAVASCGGGGLVV
;
A
#
# COMPACT_ATOMS: atom_id res chain seq x y z
N MET A 1 55.67 22.19 -15.87
CA MET A 1 56.12 20.87 -15.36
C MET A 1 55.94 20.91 -13.86
N ALA A 2 55.29 19.99 -13.14
CA ALA A 2 54.85 18.63 -13.41
C ALA A 2 53.48 18.37 -12.76
N ARG A 3 52.77 17.37 -13.30
CA ARG A 3 51.43 16.93 -12.93
C ARG A 3 51.48 16.08 -11.66
N SER A 4 50.45 16.15 -10.82
CA SER A 4 50.11 15.07 -9.89
C SER A 4 48.68 14.61 -10.14
N ARG A 5 48.53 13.32 -10.41
CA ARG A 5 47.27 12.59 -10.57
C ARG A 5 46.99 11.85 -9.26
N HIS A 6 45.76 11.94 -8.75
CA HIS A 6 45.08 10.88 -8.00
C HIS A 6 43.58 11.13 -8.17
N ASP A 7 42.88 10.30 -8.97
CA ASP A 7 42.27 9.02 -8.57
C ASP A 7 41.14 9.28 -7.57
N GLY A 8 39.84 9.20 -7.89
CA GLY A 8 39.17 8.25 -8.78
C GLY A 8 38.32 7.28 -7.96
N ARG A 9 37.39 7.75 -7.10
CA ARG A 9 36.35 6.88 -6.52
C ARG A 9 34.97 7.51 -6.53
N VAL A 10 34.20 7.01 -7.49
CA VAL A 10 32.76 7.15 -7.66
C VAL A 10 32.04 6.72 -6.38
N GLY A 11 31.31 7.64 -5.76
CA GLY A 11 30.39 7.33 -4.68
C GLY A 11 29.30 6.40 -5.18
N ALA A 12 29.37 5.13 -4.80
CA ALA A 12 28.36 4.13 -5.08
C ALA A 12 27.04 4.55 -4.41
N ARG A 13 26.07 4.96 -5.23
CA ARG A 13 24.67 5.07 -4.81
C ARG A 13 24.22 3.68 -4.38
N GLY A 14 24.06 3.48 -3.08
CA GLY A 14 23.45 2.28 -2.51
C GLY A 14 22.04 2.13 -3.09
N LYS A 15 21.88 1.23 -4.06
CA LYS A 15 20.58 0.73 -4.48
C LYS A 15 20.05 -0.10 -3.32
N LEU A 16 19.01 0.40 -2.65
CA LEU A 16 18.17 -0.40 -1.77
C LEU A 16 17.62 -1.58 -2.59
N PRO A 17 17.77 -2.84 -2.16
CA PRO A 17 17.19 -3.96 -2.88
C PRO A 17 15.68 -3.94 -2.61
N VAL A 18 14.93 -3.47 -3.60
CA VAL A 18 13.48 -3.67 -3.66
C VAL A 18 13.28 -5.14 -4.00
N LEU A 19 13.02 -5.96 -2.98
CA LEU A 19 12.84 -7.40 -3.13
C LEU A 19 11.46 -7.68 -3.74
N SER A 20 11.35 -7.68 -5.07
CA SER A 20 10.19 -8.21 -5.79
C SER A 20 10.41 -9.69 -6.09
N VAL A 21 9.75 -10.57 -5.33
CA VAL A 21 9.81 -12.03 -5.58
C VAL A 21 8.62 -12.45 -6.43
N LEU A 22 8.88 -12.66 -7.72
CA LEU A 22 8.02 -13.37 -8.65
C LEU A 22 7.95 -14.86 -8.25
N LEU A 23 6.78 -15.33 -7.83
CA LEU A 23 6.54 -16.75 -7.61
C LEU A 23 6.23 -17.43 -8.96
N SER A 24 7.30 -17.86 -9.63
CA SER A 24 7.26 -18.86 -10.69
C SER A 24 7.44 -20.26 -10.09
N SER A 25 6.83 -21.28 -10.68
CA SER A 25 6.80 -22.68 -10.21
C SER A 25 8.15 -23.42 -10.22
N SER A 26 9.26 -22.73 -10.52
CA SER A 26 10.61 -23.30 -10.67
C SER A 26 11.65 -22.79 -9.66
N VAL A 27 11.24 -22.35 -8.46
CA VAL A 27 12.21 -21.95 -7.42
C VAL A 27 12.80 -23.15 -6.65
N PRO A 28 14.13 -23.20 -6.41
CA PRO A 28 14.80 -24.26 -5.65
C PRO A 28 14.30 -24.33 -4.20
N ASN A 29 14.45 -25.50 -3.57
CA ASN A 29 13.84 -25.83 -2.28
C ASN A 29 14.26 -24.89 -1.13
N ALA A 30 15.50 -24.40 -1.16
CA ALA A 30 16.01 -23.42 -0.20
C ALA A 30 15.27 -22.07 -0.28
N GLU A 31 14.97 -21.58 -1.49
CA GLU A 31 14.23 -20.32 -1.68
C GLU A 31 12.76 -20.46 -1.27
N LYS A 32 12.14 -21.62 -1.55
CA LYS A 32 10.79 -21.95 -1.06
C LYS A 32 10.72 -21.87 0.47
N SER A 33 11.73 -22.42 1.16
CA SER A 33 11.80 -22.39 2.62
C SER A 33 11.95 -20.96 3.17
N LEU A 34 12.75 -20.11 2.51
CA LEU A 34 12.90 -18.71 2.90
C LEU A 34 11.59 -17.93 2.72
N VAL A 35 10.89 -18.12 1.59
CA VAL A 35 9.61 -17.46 1.33
C VAL A 35 8.57 -17.84 2.38
N LEU A 36 8.50 -19.11 2.76
CA LEU A 36 7.60 -19.57 3.83
C LEU A 36 7.93 -18.92 5.18
N ILE A 37 9.22 -18.83 5.53
CA ILE A 37 9.66 -18.15 6.76
C ILE A 37 9.26 -16.66 6.74
N GLN A 38 9.46 -15.97 5.62
CA GLN A 38 9.09 -14.56 5.51
C GLN A 38 7.58 -14.35 5.58
N ALA A 39 6.80 -15.21 4.91
CA ALA A 39 5.35 -15.16 4.99
C ALA A 39 4.84 -15.41 6.42
N ALA A 40 5.40 -16.41 7.13
CA ALA A 40 5.05 -16.70 8.51
C ALA A 40 5.40 -15.53 9.45
N ARG A 41 6.58 -14.93 9.30
CA ARG A 41 6.99 -13.74 10.07
C ARG A 41 6.03 -12.56 9.83
N ALA A 42 5.68 -12.30 8.59
CA ALA A 42 4.75 -11.23 8.23
C ALA A 42 3.35 -11.46 8.82
N MET A 43 2.84 -12.69 8.75
CA MET A 43 1.55 -13.06 9.35
C MET A 43 1.57 -12.91 10.88
N ASN A 44 2.67 -13.24 11.55
CA ASN A 44 2.80 -13.12 13.01
C ASN A 44 2.80 -11.67 13.51
N LEU A 45 2.95 -10.68 12.62
CA LEU A 45 2.81 -9.26 12.96
C LEU A 45 1.35 -8.79 12.98
N LEU A 46 0.39 -9.64 12.59
CA LEU A 46 -1.04 -9.32 12.57
C LEU A 46 -1.78 -9.93 13.76
N LEU A 47 -2.86 -9.27 14.16
CA LEU A 47 -3.83 -9.84 15.10
C LEU A 47 -4.52 -11.06 14.49
N GLU A 48 -5.05 -11.93 15.34
CA GLU A 48 -5.76 -13.14 14.89
C GLU A 48 -6.90 -12.80 13.92
N THR A 49 -7.70 -11.79 14.26
CA THR A 49 -8.83 -11.34 13.41
C THR A 49 -8.40 -10.82 12.04
N GLU A 50 -7.22 -10.21 11.95
CA GLU A 50 -6.62 -9.77 10.69
C GLU A 50 -6.10 -10.96 9.89
N ARG A 51 -5.45 -11.93 10.55
CA ARG A 51 -5.00 -13.17 9.91
C ARG A 51 -6.19 -13.95 9.34
N ASP A 52 -7.25 -14.11 10.11
CA ASP A 52 -8.50 -14.74 9.65
C ASP A 52 -9.08 -14.03 8.42
N ALA A 53 -9.00 -12.69 8.37
CA ALA A 53 -9.45 -11.92 7.21
C ALA A 53 -8.63 -12.19 5.96
N LEU A 54 -7.31 -12.36 6.10
CA LEU A 54 -6.44 -12.70 4.97
C LEU A 54 -6.69 -14.11 4.43
N LEU A 55 -6.98 -15.06 5.32
CA LEU A 55 -7.22 -16.46 4.93
C LEU A 55 -8.54 -16.66 4.17
N ARG A 56 -9.45 -15.67 4.16
CA ARG A 56 -10.69 -15.71 3.38
C ARG A 56 -10.53 -15.38 1.89
N TYR A 57 -9.39 -14.84 1.48
CA TYR A 57 -9.18 -14.51 0.06
C TYR A 57 -9.01 -15.78 -0.77
N TYR A 58 -9.79 -15.90 -1.84
CA TYR A 58 -9.71 -17.03 -2.77
C TYR A 58 -8.37 -17.09 -3.51
N HIS A 59 -7.85 -15.93 -3.93
CA HIS A 59 -6.57 -15.85 -4.61
C HIS A 59 -5.45 -15.38 -3.68
N VAL A 60 -4.34 -16.12 -3.68
CA VAL A 60 -3.12 -15.80 -2.93
C VAL A 60 -2.58 -14.40 -3.27
N ARG A 61 -2.74 -13.94 -4.52
CA ARG A 61 -2.30 -12.58 -4.91
C ARG A 61 -3.07 -11.50 -4.15
N ASP A 62 -4.37 -11.70 -3.94
CA ASP A 62 -5.23 -10.74 -3.24
C ASP A 62 -4.94 -10.79 -1.73
N ALA A 63 -4.73 -12.00 -1.19
CA ALA A 63 -4.27 -12.17 0.18
C ALA A 63 -2.95 -11.43 0.46
N LYS A 64 -1.99 -11.44 -0.48
CA LYS A 64 -0.72 -10.71 -0.36
C LYS A 64 -0.92 -9.19 -0.36
N LEU A 65 -1.77 -8.67 -1.24
CA LEU A 65 -2.09 -7.25 -1.26
C LEU A 65 -2.77 -6.81 0.04
N ALA A 66 -3.70 -7.63 0.54
CA ALA A 66 -4.35 -7.38 1.81
C ALA A 66 -3.36 -7.45 3.00
N LEU A 67 -2.43 -8.40 3.01
CA LEU A 67 -1.35 -8.51 4.00
C LEU A 67 -0.47 -7.27 3.99
N GLY A 68 0.01 -6.87 2.81
CA GLY A 68 0.80 -5.64 2.65
C GLY A 68 0.05 -4.40 3.13
N SER A 69 -1.24 -4.27 2.77
CA SER A 69 -2.09 -3.18 3.25
C SER A 69 -2.23 -3.16 4.77
N ALA A 70 -2.48 -4.32 5.40
CA ALA A 70 -2.62 -4.43 6.85
C ALA A 70 -1.33 -4.00 7.56
N LEU A 71 -0.19 -4.58 7.17
CA LEU A 71 1.09 -4.27 7.78
C LEU A 71 1.50 -2.80 7.60
N LEU A 72 1.29 -2.23 6.41
CA LEU A 72 1.65 -0.84 6.14
C LEU A 72 0.81 0.13 6.97
N LYS A 73 -0.48 -0.15 7.16
CA LYS A 73 -1.33 0.65 8.07
C LYS A 73 -0.81 0.58 9.51
N ARG A 74 -0.58 -0.63 10.04
CA ARG A 74 -0.05 -0.81 11.41
C ARG A 74 1.28 -0.09 11.61
N LEU A 75 2.18 -0.24 10.64
CA LEU A 75 3.50 0.38 10.68
C LEU A 75 3.42 1.90 10.77
N VAL A 76 2.65 2.54 9.88
CA VAL A 76 2.56 4.01 9.86
C VAL A 76 1.87 4.52 11.11
N ILE A 77 0.84 3.83 11.61
CA ILE A 77 0.18 4.19 12.87
C ILE A 77 1.18 4.10 14.04
N ALA A 78 1.86 2.95 14.22
CA ALA A 78 2.79 2.72 15.32
C ALA A 78 4.01 3.66 15.27
N GLN A 79 4.50 4.00 14.08
CA GLN A 79 5.65 4.90 13.92
C GLN A 79 5.29 6.37 14.14
N HIS A 80 4.11 6.80 13.70
CA HIS A 80 3.78 8.23 13.64
C HIS A 80 2.80 8.69 14.70
N VAL A 81 2.12 7.79 15.42
CA VAL A 81 1.23 8.18 16.53
C VAL A 81 1.91 7.85 17.87
N PRO A 82 2.32 8.86 18.66
CA PRO A 82 3.04 8.63 19.91
C PRO A 82 2.24 7.80 20.90
N GLY A 83 2.91 6.86 21.58
CA GLY A 83 2.31 6.04 22.62
C GLY A 83 1.45 4.88 22.12
N VAL A 84 1.32 4.68 20.81
CA VAL A 84 0.57 3.55 20.24
C VAL A 84 1.50 2.34 20.11
N ALA A 85 1.22 1.30 20.89
CA ALA A 85 1.89 0.01 20.78
C ALA A 85 1.49 -0.71 19.47
N TRP A 86 2.33 -1.64 19.01
CA TRP A 86 2.13 -2.32 17.73
C TRP A 86 0.77 -3.01 17.65
N ASP A 87 0.35 -3.71 18.71
CA ASP A 87 -0.94 -4.41 18.83
C ASP A 87 -2.15 -3.44 18.77
N ALA A 88 -2.02 -2.27 19.38
CA ALA A 88 -3.01 -1.19 19.37
C ALA A 88 -3.06 -0.39 18.05
N ALA A 89 -2.07 -0.54 17.17
CA ALA A 89 -1.97 0.16 15.89
C ALA A 89 -2.92 -0.39 14.80
N THR A 90 -4.17 -0.67 15.16
CA THR A 90 -5.13 -1.36 14.29
C THR A 90 -6.11 -0.36 13.68
N ALA A 91 -6.18 -0.32 12.35
CA ALA A 91 -7.17 0.49 11.64
C ALA A 91 -8.56 -0.16 11.67
N VAL A 92 -9.60 0.65 11.83
CA VAL A 92 -11.01 0.24 11.73
C VAL A 92 -11.63 0.76 10.44
N ARG A 93 -12.81 0.29 10.07
CA ARG A 93 -13.55 0.80 8.92
C ARG A 93 -14.59 1.83 9.38
N ASP A 94 -14.64 2.96 8.70
CA ASP A 94 -15.71 3.94 8.85
C ASP A 94 -17.01 3.44 8.18
N PRO A 95 -18.15 4.18 8.29
CA PRO A 95 -19.41 3.82 7.63
C PRO A 95 -19.32 3.69 6.10
N HIS A 96 -18.33 4.32 5.48
CA HIS A 96 -18.06 4.24 4.04
C HIS A 96 -17.03 3.16 3.71
N THR A 97 -16.71 2.29 4.67
CA THR A 97 -15.74 1.19 4.59
C THR A 97 -14.27 1.62 4.47
N LYS A 98 -13.97 2.92 4.52
CA LYS A 98 -12.61 3.46 4.45
C LYS A 98 -11.86 3.10 5.73
N PRO A 99 -10.61 2.62 5.64
CA PRO A 99 -9.81 2.39 6.82
C PRO A 99 -9.41 3.71 7.48
N VAL A 100 -9.64 3.83 8.78
CA VAL A 100 -9.35 4.98 9.63
C VAL A 100 -8.72 4.52 10.95
N PHE A 101 -8.02 5.41 11.64
CA PHE A 101 -7.48 5.12 12.96
C PHE A 101 -7.95 6.14 13.99
N TYR A 102 -8.50 5.63 15.10
CA TYR A 102 -8.86 6.40 16.28
C TYR A 102 -7.93 6.00 17.41
N HIS A 103 -7.37 6.98 18.12
CA HIS A 103 -6.48 6.69 19.22
C HIS A 103 -7.25 6.08 20.40
N PRO A 104 -6.83 4.94 21.00
CA PRO A 104 -7.58 4.29 22.09
C PRO A 104 -7.79 5.19 23.32
N ALA A 105 -6.80 6.01 23.67
CA ALA A 105 -6.89 6.98 24.76
C ALA A 105 -7.38 8.38 24.31
N GLY A 106 -7.74 8.54 23.04
CA GLY A 106 -8.14 9.82 22.46
C GLY A 106 -9.65 9.93 22.25
N SER A 107 -10.08 11.07 21.70
CA SER A 107 -11.48 11.24 21.28
C SER A 107 -11.81 10.23 20.16
N PRO A 108 -12.96 9.52 20.24
CA PRO A 108 -13.40 8.58 19.20
C PRO A 108 -13.77 9.27 17.88
N THR A 109 -13.79 10.60 17.86
CA THR A 109 -14.12 11.39 16.67
C THR A 109 -12.89 11.93 15.93
N ARG A 110 -11.71 11.94 16.58
CA ARG A 110 -10.51 12.57 16.03
C ARG A 110 -9.51 11.53 15.55
N GLN A 111 -9.10 11.67 14.28
CA GLN A 111 -8.06 10.85 13.69
C GLN A 111 -6.70 11.56 13.88
N PRO A 112 -5.78 11.08 14.73
CA PRO A 112 -4.46 11.71 14.90
C PRO A 112 -3.59 11.59 13.65
N LEU A 113 -3.91 10.62 12.79
CA LEU A 113 -3.24 10.31 11.55
C LEU A 113 -4.31 10.03 10.49
N LEU A 114 -4.41 10.90 9.49
CA LEU A 114 -5.22 10.68 8.31
C LEU A 114 -4.40 9.85 7.33
N PHE A 115 -4.97 8.80 6.75
CA PHE A 115 -4.30 8.04 5.70
C PHE A 115 -5.28 7.50 4.66
N ASN A 116 -4.74 7.14 3.50
CA ASN A 116 -5.43 6.38 2.48
C ASN A 116 -4.48 5.35 1.88
N VAL A 117 -5.04 4.24 1.40
CA VAL A 117 -4.27 3.13 0.86
C VAL A 117 -4.91 2.68 -0.46
N SER A 118 -4.07 2.42 -1.46
CA SER A 118 -4.46 1.77 -2.71
C SER A 118 -3.47 0.66 -3.02
N HIS A 119 -3.92 -0.34 -3.78
CA HIS A 119 -3.09 -1.47 -4.16
C HIS A 119 -3.49 -2.00 -5.54
N GLN A 120 -2.49 -2.28 -6.37
CA GLN A 120 -2.70 -2.92 -7.67
C GLN A 120 -1.41 -3.64 -8.10
N ALA A 121 -1.54 -4.74 -8.84
CA ALA A 121 -0.42 -5.45 -9.48
C ALA A 121 0.79 -5.77 -8.56
N GLY A 122 0.54 -6.13 -7.30
CA GLY A 122 1.59 -6.45 -6.32
C GLY A 122 2.19 -5.25 -5.59
N LEU A 123 1.72 -4.03 -5.85
CA LEU A 123 2.10 -2.82 -5.16
C LEU A 123 1.02 -2.39 -4.17
N VAL A 124 1.43 -1.96 -2.98
CA VAL A 124 0.57 -1.31 -1.99
C VAL A 124 1.16 0.07 -1.71
N ALA A 125 0.38 1.11 -1.94
CA ALA A 125 0.73 2.50 -1.70
C ALA A 125 -0.12 3.06 -0.56
N LEU A 126 0.52 3.72 0.41
CA LEU A 126 -0.15 4.42 1.50
C LEU A 126 0.37 5.84 1.57
N LEU A 127 -0.55 6.79 1.62
CA LEU A 127 -0.27 8.20 1.88
C LEU A 127 -0.85 8.57 3.24
N ALA A 128 -0.09 9.29 4.07
CA ALA A 128 -0.52 9.67 5.41
C ALA A 128 -0.14 11.11 5.76
N ALA A 129 -0.99 11.75 6.58
CA ALA A 129 -0.80 13.08 7.12
C ALA A 129 -1.10 13.07 8.62
N ARG A 130 -0.09 13.41 9.44
CA ARG A 130 -0.23 13.49 10.90
C ARG A 130 -0.68 14.90 11.30
N GLY A 131 -1.66 14.99 12.20
CA GLY A 131 -2.14 16.28 12.70
C GLY A 131 -2.74 17.17 11.61
N ALA A 132 -3.32 16.55 10.58
CA ALA A 132 -4.01 17.27 9.52
C ALA A 132 -5.14 18.14 10.10
N PRO A 133 -5.35 19.37 9.60
CA PRO A 133 -6.49 20.20 9.99
C PRO A 133 -7.83 19.49 9.77
N ASP A 134 -8.83 19.84 10.57
CA ASP A 134 -10.18 19.30 10.43
C ASP A 134 -10.73 19.61 9.02
N GLY A 135 -11.40 18.63 8.42
CA GLY A 135 -11.89 18.73 7.03
C GLY A 135 -10.86 18.37 5.95
N THR A 136 -9.58 18.12 6.30
CA THR A 136 -8.59 17.65 5.31
C THR A 136 -9.02 16.32 4.70
N GLN A 137 -8.95 16.23 3.37
CA GLN A 137 -9.18 14.98 2.63
C GLN A 137 -7.86 14.48 2.03
N LEU A 138 -7.70 13.16 2.05
CA LEU A 138 -6.51 12.48 1.54
C LEU A 138 -6.93 11.23 0.77
N GLY A 139 -6.42 11.10 -0.45
CA GLY A 139 -6.65 9.98 -1.34
C GLY A 139 -5.35 9.61 -2.06
N VAL A 140 -5.16 8.32 -2.30
CA VAL A 140 -4.11 7.78 -3.16
C VAL A 140 -4.72 6.69 -4.00
N ASP A 141 -4.42 6.68 -5.29
CA ASP A 141 -4.76 5.56 -6.15
C ASP A 141 -3.55 5.13 -6.99
N VAL A 142 -3.33 3.83 -7.05
CA VAL A 142 -2.28 3.23 -7.87
C VAL A 142 -2.91 2.27 -8.85
N VAL A 143 -2.60 2.48 -10.13
CA VAL A 143 -3.11 1.68 -11.23
C VAL A 143 -1.99 1.05 -12.04
N CYS A 144 -2.24 -0.14 -12.58
CA CYS A 144 -1.41 -0.79 -13.57
C CYS A 144 -2.12 -0.71 -14.94
N PRO A 145 -1.72 0.23 -15.82
CA PRO A 145 -2.38 0.42 -17.11
C PRO A 145 -2.34 -0.85 -17.98
N GLY A 146 -1.30 -1.68 -17.86
CA GLY A 146 -1.18 -2.92 -18.62
C GLY A 146 -2.34 -3.90 -18.38
N GLU A 147 -2.82 -4.00 -17.14
CA GLU A 147 -3.94 -4.90 -16.78
C GLU A 147 -5.28 -4.39 -17.30
N ARG A 148 -5.43 -3.07 -17.44
CA ARG A 148 -6.68 -2.43 -17.87
C ARG A 148 -6.72 -2.11 -19.36
N ARG A 149 -5.56 -2.10 -20.03
CA ARG A 149 -5.38 -1.64 -21.41
C ARG A 149 -6.44 -2.16 -22.39
N ALA A 150 -6.71 -3.46 -22.40
CA ALA A 150 -7.69 -4.03 -23.34
C ALA A 150 -9.10 -3.50 -23.09
N ARG A 151 -9.51 -3.42 -21.82
CA ARG A 151 -10.81 -2.88 -21.41
C ARG A 151 -10.90 -1.38 -21.66
N ASP A 152 -9.85 -0.63 -21.32
CA ASP A 152 -9.81 0.82 -21.48
C ASP A 152 -9.87 1.18 -22.97
N LEU A 153 -9.13 0.46 -23.83
CA LEU A 153 -9.19 0.64 -25.28
C LEU A 153 -10.57 0.26 -25.85
N GLU A 154 -11.21 -0.77 -25.31
CA GLU A 154 -12.57 -1.13 -25.73
C GLU A 154 -13.58 -0.05 -25.33
N ALA A 155 -13.55 0.41 -24.08
CA ALA A 155 -14.41 1.50 -23.61
C ALA A 155 -14.20 2.79 -24.42
N LEU A 156 -12.95 3.12 -24.76
CA LEU A 156 -12.64 4.26 -25.62
C LEU A 156 -13.19 4.08 -27.05
N ARG A 157 -13.23 2.85 -27.56
CA ARG A 157 -13.78 2.53 -28.88
C ARG A 157 -15.30 2.58 -28.90
N THR A 158 -15.96 2.09 -27.85
CA THR A 158 -17.42 2.02 -27.78
C THR A 158 -18.03 3.36 -27.39
N ASP A 159 -17.45 4.04 -26.39
CA ASP A 159 -18.12 5.17 -25.73
C ASP A 159 -17.49 6.51 -26.14
N GLY A 160 -16.29 6.49 -26.72
CA GLY A 160 -15.51 7.69 -27.05
C GLY A 160 -14.97 8.41 -25.82
N TRP A 161 -13.99 9.30 -26.04
CA TRP A 161 -13.31 10.02 -24.95
C TRP A 161 -14.26 10.87 -24.08
N ALA A 162 -15.32 11.42 -24.69
CA ALA A 162 -16.27 12.31 -23.99
C ALA A 162 -17.11 11.60 -22.91
N ASN A 163 -17.37 10.29 -23.07
CA ASN A 163 -18.17 9.52 -22.11
C ASN A 163 -17.31 8.72 -21.12
N ALA A 164 -16.05 8.42 -21.47
CA ALA A 164 -15.09 7.75 -20.59
C ALA A 164 -14.76 8.54 -19.30
N ALA A 165 -14.74 9.88 -19.37
CA ALA A 165 -14.49 10.75 -18.22
C ALA A 165 -15.65 10.83 -17.21
N VAL A 166 -16.88 10.52 -17.63
CA VAL A 166 -18.09 10.67 -16.79
C VAL A 166 -18.33 9.42 -15.93
N ALA A 167 -17.90 8.25 -16.39
CA ALA A 167 -18.09 6.99 -15.66
C ALA A 167 -17.22 6.84 -14.39
N SER A 168 -16.15 7.64 -14.25
CA SER A 168 -15.27 7.61 -13.07
C SER A 168 -15.67 8.59 -11.95
N CYS A 169 -16.58 9.53 -12.24
CA CYS A 169 -16.99 10.57 -11.30
C CYS A 169 -18.48 10.47 -11.01
N GLY A 170 -18.85 9.49 -10.20
CA GLY A 170 -20.10 9.55 -9.44
C GLY A 170 -20.01 10.64 -8.38
N GLY A 171 -20.14 11.90 -8.79
CA GLY A 171 -20.08 13.07 -7.91
C GLY A 171 -19.49 14.27 -8.64
N GLY A 172 -20.35 15.24 -8.97
CA GLY A 172 -19.99 16.44 -9.71
C GLY A 172 -18.82 17.20 -9.07
N GLY A 173 -17.73 17.27 -9.81
CA GLY A 173 -16.57 18.08 -9.49
C GLY A 173 -15.59 18.00 -10.65
N LEU A 174 -15.53 19.06 -11.45
CA LEU A 174 -14.54 19.24 -12.50
C LEU A 174 -13.15 19.26 -11.84
N VAL A 175 -12.31 18.28 -12.14
CA VAL A 175 -10.88 18.33 -11.84
C VAL A 175 -10.17 18.68 -13.13
N VAL A 176 -9.57 19.87 -13.18
CA VAL A 176 -8.64 20.31 -14.23
C VAL A 176 -7.31 19.59 -14.06
#